data_AF-A0A1G7JJW3-F1
#
_entry.id   AF-A0A1G7JJW3-F1
#
_cell.length_a   1.000
_cell.length_b   1.000
_cell.length_c   1.000
_cell.angle_alpha   90.00
_cell.angle_beta   90.00
_cell.angle_gamma   90.00
#
_symmetry.space_group_name_H-M   'P 1'
#
loop_
_entity.id
_entity.type
_entity.pdbx_description
1 polymer ?
#
loop_
_entity_poly.entity_id
_entity_poly.type
_entity_poly.pdbx_seq_one_letter_code
_entity_poly.pdbx_strand_id
1 'polypeptide(L)' 'MSQWIITYSRDEAAEVLKVESNEKPSVEEAATWLLEWAEENLEKLEPKEQPREEQTPAVRLEERFGITITGIARD' A
#
# COMPACT_ATOMS: atom_id res chain seq x y z
N MET A 1 16.94 -8.76 10.90
CA MET A 1 15.84 -8.10 10.19
C MET A 1 15.02 -7.35 11.22
N SER A 2 14.56 -6.15 10.89
CA SER A 2 13.68 -5.35 11.76
C SER A 2 12.26 -5.44 11.24
N GLN A 3 11.29 -5.49 12.15
CA GLN A 3 9.88 -5.43 11.79
C GLN A 3 9.47 -3.96 11.65
N TRP A 4 8.82 -3.64 10.54
CA TRP A 4 8.28 -2.33 10.21
C TRP A 4 6.78 -2.43 10.03
N ILE A 5 6.09 -1.37 10.44
CA ILE A 5 4.65 -1.18 10.31
C ILE A 5 4.43 -0.10 9.26
N ILE A 6 3.75 -0.47 8.18
CA ILE A 6 3.22 0.45 7.20
C ILE A 6 1.77 0.74 7.59
N THR A 7 1.48 1.96 8.03
CA THR A 7 0.12 2.41 8.31
C THR A 7 -0.49 2.96 7.03
N TYR A 8 -1.70 2.52 6.71
CA TYR A 8 -2.45 2.98 5.56
C TYR A 8 -3.92 3.23 5.92
N SER A 9 -4.57 4.10 5.16
CA SER A 9 -6.00 4.37 5.24
C SER A 9 -6.70 3.66 4.10
N ARG A 10 -7.83 3.00 4.39
CA ARG A 10 -8.72 2.35 3.42
C ARG A 10 -10.15 2.48 3.90
N ASP A 11 -11.06 2.98 3.05
CA ASP A 11 -12.49 3.10 3.37
C ASP A 11 -12.78 3.75 4.75
N GLU A 12 -12.10 4.86 5.04
CA GLU A 12 -12.14 5.60 6.34
C GLU A 12 -11.55 4.84 7.56
N ALA A 13 -11.07 3.61 7.38
CA ALA A 13 -10.39 2.85 8.40
C ALA A 13 -8.86 2.99 8.28
N ALA A 14 -8.19 3.12 9.42
CA ALA A 14 -6.74 3.02 9.50
C ALA A 14 -6.34 1.56 9.74
N GLU A 15 -5.57 1.00 8.82
CA GLU A 15 -5.05 -0.37 8.85
C GLU A 15 -3.52 -0.37 8.83
N VAL A 16 -2.93 -1.54 9.11
CA VAL A 16 -1.48 -1.71 9.19
C VAL A 16 -1.01 -2.96 8.46
N LEU A 17 0.08 -2.84 7.72
CA LEU A 17 0.81 -3.97 7.12
C LEU A 17 2.17 -4.11 7.82
N LYS A 18 2.45 -5.31 8.34
CA LYS A 18 3.74 -5.62 8.95
C LYS A 18 4.67 -6.23 7.91
N VAL A 19 5.88 -5.69 7.82
CA VAL A 19 6.91 -6.12 6.85
C VAL A 19 8.25 -6.27 7.54
N GLU A 20 9.06 -7.21 7.08
CA GLU A 20 10.44 -7.36 7.55
C GLU A 20 11.39 -6.66 6.61
N SER A 21 12.18 -5.71 7.13
CA SER A 21 13.24 -5.04 6.36
C SER A 21 14.44 -4.74 7.25
N ASN A 22 15.64 -4.73 6.67
CA ASN A 22 16.85 -4.38 7.40
C ASN A 22 16.92 -2.89 7.72
N GLU A 23 16.35 -2.04 6.86
CA GLU A 23 16.38 -0.59 6.96
C GLU A 23 14.95 -0.02 6.90
N LYS A 24 14.80 1.28 7.22
CA LYS A 24 13.50 1.95 7.11
C LYS A 24 13.08 1.95 5.64
N PRO A 25 11.96 1.33 5.26
CA PRO A 25 11.53 1.33 3.88
C PRO A 25 11.17 2.73 3.43
N SER A 26 11.46 3.02 2.17
CA SER A 26 10.97 4.21 1.50
C SER A 26 9.46 4.13 1.30
N VAL A 27 8.83 5.28 0.99
CA VAL A 27 7.40 5.33 0.68
C VAL A 27 7.09 4.52 -0.58
N GLU A 28 8.00 4.49 -1.55
CA GLU A 28 7.84 3.74 -2.80
C GLU A 28 7.93 2.22 -2.58
N GLU A 29 8.87 1.76 -1.74
CA GLU A 29 8.95 0.35 -1.33
C GLU A 29 7.71 -0.06 -0.53
N ALA A 30 7.28 0.77 0.42
CA ALA A 30 6.08 0.52 1.20
C ALA A 30 4.83 0.45 0.31
N ALA A 31 4.71 1.34 -0.67
CA ALA A 31 3.62 1.31 -1.66
C ALA A 31 3.67 0.07 -2.55
N THR A 32 4.86 -0.39 -2.91
CA THR A 32 5.02 -1.61 -3.70
C THR A 32 4.58 -2.83 -2.92
N TRP A 33 5.08 -3.02 -1.70
CA TRP A 33 4.71 -4.15 -0.85
C TRP A 33 3.22 -4.15 -0.50
N LEU A 34 2.66 -2.97 -0.22
CA LEU A 34 1.24 -2.84 0.08
C LEU A 34 0.38 -3.12 -1.15
N LEU A 35 0.83 -2.74 -2.35
CA LEU A 35 0.14 -3.07 -3.60
C LEU A 35 0.16 -4.58 -3.87
N GLU A 36 1.31 -5.23 -3.76
CA GLU A 36 1.43 -6.68 -3.94
C GLU A 36 0.53 -7.42 -2.95
N TRP A 37 0.58 -7.04 -1.67
CA TRP A 37 -0.28 -7.60 -0.64
C TRP A 37 -1.77 -7.36 -0.94
N ALA A 38 -2.16 -6.15 -1.35
CA ALA A 38 -3.54 -5.82 -1.68
C ALA A 38 -4.04 -6.61 -2.89
N GLU A 39 -3.20 -6.83 -3.92
CA GLU A 39 -3.58 -7.62 -5.08
C GLU A 39 -3.83 -9.10 -4.77
N GLU A 40 -3.19 -9.64 -3.73
CA GLU A 40 -3.39 -11.02 -3.28
C GLU A 40 -4.50 -11.18 -2.22
N ASN A 41 -4.75 -10.16 -1.40
CA ASN A 41 -5.60 -10.27 -0.20
C ASN A 41 -6.90 -9.47 -0.28
N LEU A 42 -7.00 -8.48 -1.16
CA LEU A 42 -8.17 -7.60 -1.26
C LEU A 42 -8.88 -7.76 -2.60
N GLU A 43 -10.20 -7.55 -2.57
CA GLU A 43 -10.99 -7.48 -3.79
C GLU A 43 -10.70 -6.16 -4.52
N LYS A 44 -10.36 -6.27 -5.81
CA LYS A 44 -10.09 -5.11 -6.66
C LYS A 44 -11.40 -4.34 -6.86
N LEU A 45 -11.39 -3.04 -6.57
CA LEU A 45 -12.49 -2.16 -6.92
C LEU A 45 -12.61 -2.06 -8.44
N GLU A 46 -13.84 -1.99 -8.95
CA GLU A 46 -14.04 -1.67 -10.36
C GLU A 46 -13.44 -0.29 -10.65
N PRO A 47 -12.43 -0.19 -11.52
CA PRO A 47 -11.79 1.08 -11.78
C PRO A 47 -12.79 1.98 -12.50
N LYS A 48 -13.02 3.19 -11.96
CA LYS A 48 -13.94 4.18 -12.55
C LYS A 48 -13.47 4.67 -13.92
N GLU A 49 -12.18 4.51 -14.24
CA GLU A 49 -11.54 4.89 -15.49
C GLU A 49 -10.61 3.76 -15.98
N GLN A 50 -10.24 3.75 -17.26
CA GLN A 50 -9.24 2.80 -17.76
C GLN A 50 -7.90 3.05 -17.04
N PRO A 51 -7.22 1.99 -16.54
CA PRO A 51 -5.96 2.16 -15.83
C PRO A 51 -4.93 2.83 -16.74
N ARG A 52 -4.36 3.94 -16.28
CA ARG A 52 -3.31 4.63 -17.05
C ARG A 52 -2.06 3.75 -17.09
N GLU A 53 -1.42 3.64 -18.26
CA GLU A 53 -0.32 2.68 -18.48
C GLU A 53 0.90 2.93 -17.55
N GLU A 54 1.13 4.18 -17.13
CA GLU A 54 2.27 4.59 -16.30
C GLU A 54 1.86 5.12 -14.91
N GLN A 55 1.20 4.29 -14.11
CA GLN A 55 0.88 4.63 -12.71
C GLN A 55 1.92 4.09 -11.73
N THR A 56 2.36 4.93 -10.80
CA THR A 56 3.18 4.52 -9.64
C THR A 56 2.37 3.58 -8.73
N PRO A 57 3.03 2.74 -7.90
CA PRO A 57 2.33 1.84 -7.00
C PRO A 57 1.34 2.54 -6.06
N ALA A 58 1.69 3.74 -5.58
CA ALA A 58 0.82 4.54 -4.72
C ALA A 58 -0.48 4.97 -5.42
N VAL A 59 -0.41 5.37 -6.70
CA VAL A 59 -1.60 5.73 -7.49
C VAL A 59 -2.48 4.51 -7.73
N ARG A 60 -1.88 3.35 -8.02
CA ARG A 60 -2.63 2.10 -8.22
C ARG A 60 -3.37 1.66 -6.96
N LEU A 61 -2.75 1.83 -5.78
CA LEU A 61 -3.38 1.56 -4.49
C LEU A 61 -4.62 2.42 -4.26
N GLU A 62 -4.52 3.72 -4.55
CA GLU A 62 -5.64 4.64 -4.40
C GLU A 62 -6.78 4.30 -5.37
N GLU A 63 -6.48 4.12 -6.66
CA GLU A 63 -7.52 3.91 -7.68
C GLU A 63 -8.18 2.52 -7.60
N ARG A 64 -7.42 1.47 -7.29
CA ARG A 64 -7.92 0.08 -7.30
C ARG A 64 -8.40 -0.43 -5.95
N PHE A 65 -7.93 0.18 -4.87
CA PHE A 65 -8.21 -0.30 -3.51
C PHE A 65 -8.64 0.81 -2.54
N GLY A 66 -8.63 2.09 -2.96
CA GLY A 66 -8.93 3.20 -2.06
C GLY A 66 -7.90 3.35 -0.94
N ILE A 67 -6.66 2.88 -1.16
CA ILE A 67 -5.60 2.82 -0.15
C ILE A 67 -4.66 4.01 -0.27
N THR A 68 -4.34 4.63 0.86
CA THR A 68 -3.31 5.68 0.96
C THR A 68 -2.38 5.40 2.13
N ILE A 69 -1.06 5.41 1.91
CA ILE A 69 -0.08 5.26 2.99
C ILE A 69 -0.06 6.54 3.84
N THR A 70 -0.18 6.37 5.16
CA THR A 70 -0.21 7.46 6.14
C THR A 70 1.00 7.47 7.06
N GLY A 71 1.75 6.36 7.16
CA GLY A 71 2.94 6.31 8.00
C GLY A 71 3.79 5.06 7.81
N ILE A 72 5.07 5.17 8.21
CA ILE A 72 6.03 4.06 8.27
C ILE A 72 6.76 4.17 9.61
N ALA A 73 6.55 3.18 10.47
CA ALA A 73 7.12 3.11 11.81
C ALA A 73 7.82 1.77 12.03
N ARG A 74 8.74 1.73 12.99
CA ARG A 74 9.33 0.47 13.46
C ARG A 74 8.40 -0.14 14.51
N ASP A 75 8.18 -1.45 14.45
CA ASP A 75 7.39 -2.20 15.45
C ASP A 75 8.16 -2.34 16.79
#